data_AF-A0A1B7VS84-F1
#
_entry.id   AF-A0A1B7VS84-F1
#
_cell.length_a   1.000
_cell.length_b   1.000
_cell.length_c   1.000
_cell.angle_alpha   90.00
_cell.angle_beta   90.00
_cell.angle_gamma   90.00
#
_symmetry.space_group_name_H-M   'P 1'
#
loop_
_entity.id
_entity.type
_entity.pdbx_description
1 polymer ?
#
loop_
_entity_poly.entity_id
_entity_poly.type
_entity_poly.pdbx_seq_one_letter_code
_entity_poly.pdbx_strand_id
1 'polypeptide(L)'
;MIITSTCDLDRKEKIVICPCFPLEKLKGLTAYSDIPKNNVFEFFFIGNGLTGGEWVVDLSHPMTLLRERVFKKIKEGDIIRLHSLTQVGWYLFITKFSMKYFRSDDPPTMQERQNF
;
A
#
# COMPACT_ATOMS: atom_id res chain seq x y z
N MET A 1 -1.37 -3.84 4.42
CA MET A 1 -2.51 -3.89 3.47
C MET A 1 -2.23 -4.96 2.44
N ILE A 2 -3.20 -5.82 2.13
CA ILE A 2 -3.09 -6.74 0.98
C ILE A 2 -3.40 -5.94 -0.29
N ILE A 3 -2.49 -5.97 -1.26
CA ILE A 3 -2.63 -5.25 -2.54
C ILE A 3 -2.88 -6.19 -3.73
N THR A 4 -2.80 -7.49 -3.51
CA THR A 4 -3.21 -8.51 -4.49
C THR A 4 -4.72 -8.45 -4.73
N SER A 5 -5.15 -8.62 -5.98
CA SER A 5 -6.57 -8.64 -6.34
C SER A 5 -7.30 -9.79 -5.63
N THR A 6 -8.59 -9.61 -5.36
CA THR A 6 -9.46 -10.65 -4.76
C THR A 6 -9.51 -11.92 -5.62
N CYS A 7 -9.56 -11.77 -6.94
CA CYS A 7 -9.48 -12.88 -7.90
C CYS A 7 -8.18 -13.69 -7.80
N ASP A 8 -7.08 -13.04 -7.43
CA ASP A 8 -5.78 -13.67 -7.22
C ASP A 8 -5.63 -14.23 -5.81
N LEU A 9 -6.30 -13.64 -4.81
CA LEU A 9 -6.33 -14.17 -3.44
C LEU A 9 -6.91 -15.59 -3.36
N ASP A 10 -7.82 -15.95 -4.27
CA ASP A 10 -8.39 -17.30 -4.32
C ASP A 10 -7.55 -18.28 -5.16
N ARG A 11 -6.86 -17.77 -6.20
CA ARG A 11 -6.18 -18.59 -7.21
C ARG A 11 -4.68 -18.72 -7.03
N LYS A 12 -4.02 -17.72 -6.44
CA LYS A 12 -2.56 -17.69 -6.31
C LYS A 12 -2.11 -18.18 -4.94
N GLU A 13 -0.98 -18.87 -4.94
CA GLU A 13 -0.32 -19.35 -3.72
C GLU A 13 0.31 -18.20 -2.92
N LYS A 14 0.67 -17.10 -3.60
CA LYS A 14 1.36 -15.95 -3.02
C LYS A 14 0.47 -14.72 -3.03
N ILE A 15 0.59 -13.92 -1.98
CA ILE A 15 -0.06 -12.62 -1.85
C ILE A 15 1.00 -11.54 -1.65
N VAL A 16 0.71 -10.34 -2.12
CA VAL A 16 1.54 -9.15 -1.97
C VAL A 16 0.88 -8.25 -0.95
N ILE A 17 1.68 -7.84 0.03
CA ILE A 17 1.27 -6.93 1.08
C ILE A 17 2.21 -5.73 1.14
N CYS A 18 1.67 -4.58 1.48
CA CYS A 18 2.42 -3.38 1.82
C CYS A 18 2.28 -3.08 3.31
N PRO A 19 3.33 -2.57 3.98
CA PRO A 19 3.26 -2.21 5.38
C PRO A 19 2.28 -1.05 5.61
N CYS A 20 1.59 -1.09 6.74
CA CYS A 20 0.76 0.01 7.23
C CYS A 20 1.36 0.49 8.54
N PHE A 21 1.39 1.81 8.76
CA PHE A 21 1.84 2.37 10.03
C PHE A 21 1.14 3.71 10.32
N PRO A 22 1.17 4.16 11.59
CA PRO A 22 0.64 5.47 11.95
C PRO A 22 1.36 6.58 11.19
N LEU A 23 0.60 7.56 10.67
CA LEU A 23 1.14 8.71 9.95
C LEU A 23 2.22 9.44 10.76
N GLU A 24 2.00 9.54 12.06
CA GLU A 24 2.93 10.09 13.07
C GLU A 24 4.38 9.62 12.92
N LYS A 25 4.61 8.37 12.47
CA LYS A 25 5.96 7.83 12.23
C LYS A 25 6.71 8.54 11.08
N LEU A 26 6.00 9.32 10.26
CA LEU A 26 6.54 10.05 9.13
C LEU A 26 6.76 11.55 9.39
N LYS A 27 6.57 12.03 10.63
CA LYS A 27 6.71 13.46 10.96
C LYS A 27 8.04 14.11 10.55
N GLY A 28 9.11 13.32 10.46
CA GLY A 28 10.43 13.78 10.02
C GLY A 28 10.60 13.94 8.51
N LEU A 29 9.63 13.52 7.69
CA LEU A 29 9.71 13.66 6.24
C LEU A 29 9.29 15.06 5.81
N THR A 30 10.04 15.67 4.89
CA THR A 30 9.70 16.98 4.29
C THR A 30 8.29 16.98 3.66
N ALA A 31 7.86 15.84 3.13
CA ALA A 31 6.55 15.68 2.49
C ALA A 31 5.40 15.36 3.48
N TYR A 32 5.64 15.35 4.80
CA TYR A 32 4.66 14.93 5.81
C TYR A 32 3.29 15.59 5.64
N SER A 33 3.25 16.91 5.39
CA SER A 33 2.02 17.68 5.22
C SER A 33 1.21 17.33 3.96
N ASP A 34 1.82 16.63 3.01
CA ASP A 34 1.21 16.28 1.72
C ASP A 34 0.76 14.82 1.67
N ILE A 35 1.17 14.00 2.63
CA ILE A 35 0.75 12.60 2.77
C ILE A 35 -0.76 12.49 3.05
N PRO A 36 -1.36 13.25 3.99
CA PRO A 36 -2.81 13.19 4.22
C PRO A 36 -3.64 13.59 3.00
N LYS A 37 -3.08 14.44 2.14
CA LYS A 37 -3.71 14.88 0.89
C LYS A 37 -3.58 13.83 -0.23
N ASN A 38 -2.90 12.71 0.03
CA ASN A 38 -2.58 11.68 -0.95
C ASN A 38 -1.72 12.19 -2.14
N ASN A 39 -0.92 13.25 -1.97
CA ASN A 39 -0.10 13.83 -3.04
C ASN A 39 1.27 13.14 -3.22
N VAL A 40 1.73 12.39 -2.22
CA VAL A 40 3.03 11.68 -2.27
C VAL A 40 2.81 10.26 -2.83
N PHE A 41 3.41 9.89 -3.96
CA PHE A 41 3.06 8.66 -4.69
C PHE A 41 3.39 7.37 -3.91
N GLU A 42 4.47 7.37 -3.14
CA GLU A 42 4.89 6.26 -2.28
C GLU A 42 3.84 5.92 -1.22
N PHE A 43 3.06 6.91 -0.79
CA PHE A 43 2.19 6.79 0.36
C PHE A 43 0.72 6.82 -0.04
N PHE A 44 -0.04 5.86 0.47
CA PHE A 44 -1.49 5.82 0.38
C PHE A 44 -2.10 6.06 1.75
N PHE A 45 -2.60 7.27 1.97
CA PHE A 45 -3.25 7.68 3.21
C PHE A 45 -4.69 7.15 3.25
N ILE A 46 -5.01 6.44 4.33
CA ILE A 46 -6.30 5.75 4.53
C ILE A 46 -7.12 6.34 5.69
N GLY A 47 -6.64 7.42 6.30
CA GLY A 47 -7.36 8.18 7.32
C GLY A 47 -7.49 7.46 8.66
N ASN A 48 -8.50 7.88 9.44
CA ASN A 48 -8.73 7.44 10.83
C ASN A 48 -9.45 6.10 10.97
N GLY A 49 -9.71 5.42 9.85
CA GLY A 49 -10.68 4.33 9.79
C GLY A 49 -10.22 2.98 10.36
N LEU A 50 -8.94 2.80 10.70
CA LEU A 50 -8.42 1.48 11.15
C LEU A 50 -8.51 1.27 12.66
N THR A 51 -8.06 2.25 13.46
CA THR A 51 -7.96 2.13 14.93
C THR A 51 -8.15 3.47 15.65
N GLY A 52 -8.85 4.43 15.03
CA GLY A 52 -9.10 5.75 15.64
C GLY A 52 -7.93 6.75 15.54
N GLY A 53 -6.89 6.45 14.75
CA GLY A 53 -5.79 7.37 14.43
C GLY A 53 -5.44 7.33 12.95
N GLU A 54 -4.63 8.27 12.48
CA GLU A 54 -4.29 8.42 11.07
C GLU A 54 -3.30 7.35 10.61
N TRP A 55 -3.68 6.58 9.59
CA TRP A 55 -2.83 5.53 9.02
C TRP A 55 -2.45 5.80 7.57
N VAL A 56 -1.27 5.30 7.22
CA VAL A 56 -0.72 5.34 5.87
C VAL A 56 -0.20 3.96 5.48
N VAL A 57 -0.37 3.64 4.21
CA VAL A 57 0.21 2.47 3.57
C VAL A 57 1.42 2.92 2.76
N ASP A 58 2.55 2.24 2.92
CA ASP A 58 3.73 2.49 2.12
C ASP A 58 3.78 1.53 0.93
N LEU A 59 3.47 2.07 -0.25
CA LEU A 59 3.45 1.36 -1.52
C LEU A 59 4.85 1.14 -2.10
N SER A 60 5.90 1.72 -1.53
CA SER A 60 7.28 1.52 -2.01
C SER A 60 7.92 0.21 -1.51
N HIS A 61 7.34 -0.41 -0.48
CA HIS A 61 7.85 -1.66 0.11
C HIS A 61 6.86 -2.82 -0.01
N PRO A 62 6.55 -3.31 -1.23
CA PRO A 62 5.74 -4.50 -1.40
C PRO A 62 6.52 -5.75 -0.94
N MET A 63 5.87 -6.60 -0.16
CA MET A 63 6.40 -7.89 0.28
C MET A 63 5.49 -9.01 -0.19
N THR A 64 6.09 -10.05 -0.75
CA THR A 64 5.37 -11.26 -1.16
C THR A 64 5.43 -12.32 -0.07
N LEU A 65 4.28 -12.82 0.35
CA LEU A 65 4.14 -13.88 1.35
C LEU A 65 3.37 -15.07 0.78
N LEU A 66 3.65 -16.26 1.32
CA LEU A 66 2.82 -17.44 1.07
C LEU A 66 1.46 -17.23 1.73
N ARG A 67 0.40 -17.34 0.93
CA ARG A 67 -0.99 -17.15 1.35
C ARG A 67 -1.35 -18.09 2.48
N GLU A 68 -1.03 -19.38 2.33
CA GLU A 68 -1.34 -20.41 3.34
C GLU A 68 -0.78 -20.05 4.72
N ARG A 69 0.45 -19.51 4.79
CA ARG A 69 1.06 -19.08 6.06
C ARG A 69 0.27 -17.96 6.71
N VAL A 70 -0.16 -16.96 5.93
CA VAL A 70 -0.97 -15.85 6.43
C VAL A 70 -2.33 -16.36 6.91
N PHE A 71 -3.00 -17.22 6.15
CA PHE A 71 -4.28 -17.80 6.55
C PHE A 71 -4.18 -18.70 7.79
N LYS A 72 -3.12 -19.51 7.90
CA LYS A 72 -2.84 -20.30 9.10
C LYS A 72 -2.70 -19.39 10.32
N LYS A 73 -1.93 -18.31 10.20
CA LYS A 73 -1.76 -17.31 11.27
C LYS A 73 -3.04 -16.56 11.62
N ILE A 74 -3.94 -16.34 10.66
CA ILE A 74 -5.28 -15.81 10.94
C ILE A 74 -6.10 -16.82 11.75
N LYS A 75 -6.09 -18.10 11.36
CA LYS A 75 -6.80 -19.17 12.09
C LYS A 75 -6.26 -19.38 13.52
N GLU A 76 -4.94 -19.23 13.70
CA GLU A 76 -4.28 -19.31 15.00
C GLU A 76 -4.56 -18.08 15.90
N GLY A 77 -5.10 -16.99 15.34
CA GLY A 77 -5.36 -15.74 16.05
C GLY A 77 -4.20 -14.75 16.08
N ASP A 78 -3.03 -15.11 15.53
CA ASP A 78 -1.84 -14.25 15.45
C ASP A 78 -2.04 -13.05 14.51
N ILE A 79 -2.93 -13.19 13.52
CA ILE A 79 -3.26 -12.13 12.57
C ILE A 79 -4.76 -11.86 12.62
N ILE A 80 -5.12 -10.61 12.89
CA ILE A 80 -6.50 -10.13 12.88
C ILE A 80 -6.77 -9.25 11.65
N ARG A 81 -7.88 -9.50 10.96
CA ARG A 81 -8.38 -8.61 9.91
C ARG A 81 -9.12 -7.46 10.59
N LEU A 82 -8.56 -6.26 10.48
CA LEU A 82 -9.19 -5.06 11.04
C LEU A 82 -10.31 -4.55 10.12
N HIS A 83 -10.01 -4.29 8.85
CA HIS A 83 -10.96 -3.69 7.91
C HIS A 83 -10.76 -4.16 6.48
N SER A 84 -11.69 -3.77 5.61
CA SER A 84 -11.53 -3.81 4.16
C SER A 84 -11.94 -2.49 3.55
N LEU A 85 -11.35 -2.18 2.40
CA LEU A 85 -11.68 -0.96 1.68
C LEU A 85 -13.16 -1.00 1.26
N THR A 86 -13.82 0.14 1.43
CA THR A 86 -15.10 0.40 0.77
C THR A 86 -14.88 0.52 -0.74
N GLN A 87 -15.96 0.53 -1.52
CA GLN A 87 -15.85 0.75 -2.96
C GLN A 87 -15.13 2.06 -3.30
N VAL A 88 -15.41 3.15 -2.56
CA VAL A 88 -14.72 4.43 -2.71
C VAL A 88 -13.24 4.30 -2.37
N GLY A 89 -12.91 3.64 -1.25
CA GLY A 89 -11.52 3.39 -0.86
C GLY A 89 -10.76 2.53 -1.87
N TRP A 90 -11.45 1.58 -2.51
CA TRP A 90 -10.90 0.75 -3.58
C TRP A 90 -10.56 1.56 -4.83
N TYR A 91 -11.44 2.47 -5.26
CA TYR A 91 -11.15 3.36 -6.40
C TYR A 91 -9.96 4.27 -6.09
N LEU A 92 -9.93 4.87 -4.90
CA LEU A 92 -8.80 5.69 -4.47
C LEU A 92 -7.49 4.88 -4.44
N PHE A 93 -7.54 3.65 -3.94
CA PHE A 93 -6.39 2.74 -3.95
C PHE A 93 -5.90 2.45 -5.37
N ILE A 94 -6.78 2.08 -6.31
CA ILE A 94 -6.38 1.82 -7.70
C ILE A 94 -5.72 3.05 -8.33
N THR A 95 -6.27 4.25 -8.10
CA THR A 95 -5.67 5.50 -8.59
C THR A 95 -4.27 5.71 -8.03
N LYS A 96 -4.08 5.51 -6.72
CA LYS A 96 -2.75 5.64 -6.10
C LYS A 96 -1.77 4.56 -6.58
N PHE A 97 -2.25 3.34 -6.71
CA PHE A 97 -1.48 2.23 -7.23
C PHE A 97 -1.01 2.49 -8.66
N SER A 98 -1.90 2.94 -9.55
CA SER A 98 -1.52 3.24 -10.93
C SER A 98 -0.52 4.40 -11.02
N MET A 99 -0.69 5.45 -10.22
CA MET A 99 0.25 6.55 -10.15
C MET A 99 1.64 6.13 -9.65
N LYS A 100 1.74 5.18 -8.71
CA LYS A 100 3.04 4.71 -8.21
C LYS A 100 3.73 3.75 -9.18
N TYR A 101 2.98 2.83 -9.80
CA TYR A 101 3.57 1.69 -10.52
C TYR A 101 3.52 1.81 -12.04
N PHE A 102 2.62 2.62 -12.61
CA PHE A 102 2.44 2.75 -14.06
C PHE A 102 2.77 4.13 -14.60
N ARG A 103 3.00 5.11 -13.73
CA ARG A 103 3.49 6.43 -14.16
C ARG A 103 4.89 6.25 -14.76
N SER A 104 5.08 6.76 -15.97
CA SER A 104 6.41 6.88 -16.57
C SER A 104 7.26 7.83 -15.73
N ASP A 105 8.52 7.48 -15.54
CA ASP A 105 9.51 8.42 -15.00
C ASP A 105 9.57 9.67 -15.90
N ASP A 106 9.99 10.80 -15.34
CA ASP A 106 10.16 12.02 -16.13
C ASP A 106 11.20 11.80 -17.25
N PRO A 107 11.05 12.45 -18.42
CA PRO A 107 11.97 12.28 -19.54
C PRO A 107 13.47 12.43 -19.21
N PRO A 108 13.89 13.38 -18.34
CA PRO A 108 15.29 13.46 -17.87
C PRO A 108 15.75 12.17 -17.19
N THR A 109 14.99 11.68 -16.20
CA THR A 109 15.30 10.44 -15.47
C THR A 109 15.34 9.22 -16.40
N MET A 110 14.48 9.18 -17.43
CA MET A 110 14.49 8.12 -18.45
C MET A 110 15.73 8.18 -19.35
N GLN A 111 16.19 9.38 -19.74
CA GLN A 111 17.39 9.56 -20.57
C GLN A 111 18.66 9.15 -19.81
N GLU A 112 18.76 9.45 -18.52
CA GLU A 112 19.90 9.04 -17.69
C GLU A 112 20.08 7.51 -17.66
N ARG A 113 18.99 6.74 -17.63
CA ARG A 113 19.05 5.26 -17.64
C ARG A 113 19.46 4.65 -18.97
N GLN A 114 19.32 5.36 -20.09
CA GLN A 114 19.76 4.87 -21.40
C GLN A 114 21.29 4.97 -21.59
N ASN A 115 21.98 5.69 -20.70
CA ASN A 115 23.42 5.91 -20.74
C ASN A 115 24.21 4.93 -19.83
N PHE A 116 23.55 3.92 -19.26
CA PHE A 116 24.13 2.82 -18.48
C PHE A 116 23.93 1.48 -19.19
#